data_AF-A0A1G9SW37-F1
#
_entry.id   AF-A0A1G9SW37-F1
#
_cell.length_a   1.000
_cell.length_b   1.000
_cell.length_c   1.000
_cell.angle_alpha   90.00
_cell.angle_beta   90.00
_cell.angle_gamma   90.00
#
_symmetry.space_group_name_H-M   'P 1'
#
loop_
_entity.id
_entity.type
_entity.pdbx_description
1 polymer ?
#
loop_
_entity_poly.entity_id
_entity_poly.type
_entity_poly.pdbx_seq_one_letter_code
_entity_poly.pdbx_strand_id
1 'polypeptide(L)'
;MSLSGLSRATLLAAVLLSSLLLGSLAGHAQSSPEPQVTERQEADRTLREFRVNGQLYAIEIRTRDGDRYHLLDRRGDGNFSRVSGDAVEIPDWVNTAR
;
A
#
# COMPACT_ATOMS: atom_id res chain seq x y z
N MET A 1 67.05 -10.38 8.29
CA MET A 1 66.24 -10.69 9.50
C MET A 1 65.24 -9.56 9.74
N SER A 2 63.96 -9.93 9.88
CA SER A 2 62.81 -9.28 10.54
C SER A 2 63.04 -8.02 11.39
N LEU A 3 62.09 -7.09 11.60
CA LEU A 3 60.67 -6.93 11.22
C LEU A 3 60.21 -5.53 11.72
N SER A 4 59.09 -5.05 11.16
CA SER A 4 57.98 -4.34 11.82
C SER A 4 58.11 -2.87 12.27
N GLY A 5 57.18 -2.04 11.79
CA GLY A 5 56.97 -0.71 12.36
C GLY A 5 55.91 0.17 11.69
N LEU A 6 54.88 -0.37 11.04
CA LEU A 6 53.68 0.40 10.69
C LEU A 6 52.55 -0.07 11.61
N SER A 7 52.22 0.79 12.57
CA SER A 7 51.23 0.51 13.60
C SER A 7 49.85 0.33 12.97
N ARG A 8 49.25 -0.83 13.24
CA ARG A 8 47.87 -1.22 12.87
C ARG A 8 46.81 -0.19 13.29
N ALA A 9 47.15 0.72 14.21
CA ALA A 9 46.28 1.77 14.74
C ALA A 9 45.87 2.81 13.68
N THR A 10 46.73 3.11 12.70
CA THR A 10 46.50 4.27 11.81
C THR A 10 45.56 3.98 10.64
N LEU A 11 45.33 2.70 10.30
CA LEU A 11 44.41 2.32 9.23
C LEU A 11 42.95 2.14 9.71
N LEU A 12 42.71 2.05 11.03
CA LEU A 12 41.37 1.93 11.60
C LEU A 12 40.62 3.27 11.72
N ALA A 13 41.33 4.39 11.77
CA ALA A 13 40.72 5.72 11.94
C ALA A 13 40.08 6.28 10.65
N ALA A 14 40.57 5.89 9.47
CA ALA A 14 40.08 6.42 8.19
C ALA A 14 38.77 5.80 7.69
N VAL A 15 38.37 4.65 8.24
CA VAL A 15 37.14 3.94 7.82
C VAL A 15 35.90 4.41 8.58
N LEU A 16 36.07 5.00 9.77
CA LEU A 16 34.95 5.33 10.67
C LEU A 16 34.30 6.70 10.41
N LEU A 17 34.90 7.61 9.63
CA LEU A 17 34.26 8.88 9.26
C LEU A 17 33.42 8.82 7.97
N SER A 18 33.61 7.78 7.14
CA SER A 18 32.93 7.68 5.82
C SER A 18 31.57 6.99 5.89
N SER A 19 31.23 6.35 7.02
CA SER A 19 29.99 5.59 7.18
C SER A 19 28.80 6.42 7.72
N LEU A 20 29.02 7.69 8.07
CA LEU A 20 27.98 8.52 8.71
C LEU A 20 27.12 9.36 7.75
N LEU A 21 27.31 9.22 6.43
CA LEU A 21 26.55 9.96 5.40
C LEU A 21 25.64 9.07 4.53
N LEU A 22 25.59 7.76 4.77
CA LEU A 22 24.83 6.81 3.94
C LEU A 22 23.58 6.21 4.63
N GLY A 23 23.01 6.90 5.62
CA GLY A 23 21.91 6.37 6.45
C GLY A 23 20.48 6.78 6.06
N SER A 24 20.26 7.79 5.21
CA SER A 24 18.96 8.49 5.17
C SER A 24 18.21 8.43 3.84
N LEU A 25 18.18 7.28 3.17
CA LEU A 25 17.31 7.05 1.99
C LEU A 25 16.51 5.76 2.06
N ALA A 26 16.37 5.14 3.24
CA ALA A 26 15.28 4.20 3.46
C ALA A 26 13.98 5.01 3.43
N GLY A 27 13.48 5.23 2.21
CA GLY A 27 12.27 5.98 1.93
C GLY A 27 11.13 5.44 2.79
N HIS A 28 10.39 6.36 3.39
CA HIS A 28 9.19 6.11 4.14
C HIS A 28 8.23 5.27 3.28
N ALA A 29 8.18 3.96 3.51
CA ALA A 29 7.12 3.12 2.96
C ALA A 29 5.82 3.57 3.65
N GLN A 30 5.09 4.49 3.01
CA GLN A 30 3.74 4.85 3.43
C GLN A 30 2.85 3.65 3.13
N SER A 31 2.70 2.76 4.11
CA SER A 31 1.78 1.62 4.03
C SER A 31 0.35 2.15 4.00
N SER A 32 -0.23 2.28 2.80
CA SER A 32 -1.69 2.40 2.68
C SER A 32 -2.32 1.09 3.15
N PRO A 33 -3.46 1.12 3.86
CA PRO A 33 -4.08 -0.10 4.36
C PRO A 33 -4.53 -1.00 3.21
N GLU A 34 -4.10 -2.26 3.24
CA GLU A 34 -4.49 -3.25 2.26
C GLU A 34 -5.93 -3.71 2.53
N PRO A 35 -6.85 -3.58 1.55
CA PRO A 35 -8.24 -3.93 1.75
C PRO A 35 -8.42 -5.45 1.75
N GLN A 36 -9.30 -5.93 2.63
CA GLN A 36 -9.87 -7.26 2.52
C GLN A 36 -10.83 -7.30 1.34
N VAL A 37 -10.61 -8.24 0.42
CA VAL A 37 -11.45 -8.42 -0.77
C VAL A 37 -12.16 -9.76 -0.70
N THR A 38 -13.48 -9.74 -0.80
CA THR A 38 -14.29 -10.97 -0.94
C THR A 38 -15.01 -10.97 -2.27
N GLU A 39 -15.05 -12.11 -2.95
CA GLU A 39 -15.75 -12.29 -4.21
C GLU A 39 -16.94 -13.22 -4.06
N ARG A 40 -18.07 -12.85 -4.67
CA ARG A 40 -19.26 -13.68 -4.79
C ARG A 40 -19.69 -13.74 -6.25
N GLN A 41 -20.00 -14.95 -6.71
CA GLN A 41 -20.63 -15.15 -8.01
C GLN A 41 -22.14 -15.33 -7.83
N GLU A 42 -22.92 -14.59 -8.61
CA GLU A 42 -24.38 -14.68 -8.69
C GLU A 42 -24.80 -15.10 -10.11
N ALA A 43 -26.10 -15.31 -10.33
CA ALA A 43 -26.61 -15.83 -11.60
C ALA A 43 -26.39 -14.90 -12.79
N ASP A 44 -26.28 -13.59 -12.58
CA ASP A 44 -26.20 -12.54 -13.61
C ASP A 44 -24.96 -11.63 -13.46
N ARG A 45 -24.19 -11.78 -12.38
CA ARG A 45 -23.07 -10.90 -12.05
C ARG A 45 -22.07 -11.53 -11.08
N THR A 46 -20.87 -10.96 -11.04
CA THR A 46 -19.86 -11.18 -10.00
C THR A 46 -19.72 -9.90 -9.18
N LEU A 47 -19.70 -10.04 -7.85
CA LEU A 47 -19.52 -8.95 -6.90
C LEU A 47 -18.19 -9.12 -6.18
N ARG A 48 -17.39 -8.07 -6.12
CA ARG A 48 -16.20 -8.00 -5.26
C ARG A 48 -16.39 -6.89 -4.24
N GLU A 49 -16.46 -7.25 -2.97
CA GLU A 49 -16.54 -6.30 -1.86
C GLU A 49 -15.14 -5.97 -1.36
N PHE A 50 -14.88 -4.67 -1.17
CA PHE A 50 -13.61 -4.17 -0.66
C PHE A 50 -13.82 -3.52 0.70
N ARG A 51 -13.12 -4.04 1.70
CA ARG A 51 -13.27 -3.63 3.10
C ARG A 51 -11.94 -3.22 3.70
N VAL A 52 -11.92 -2.16 4.49
CA VAL A 52 -10.79 -1.80 5.34
C VAL A 52 -11.27 -1.80 6.79
N ASN A 53 -10.53 -2.46 7.69
CA ASN A 53 -10.89 -2.58 9.11
C ASN A 53 -12.36 -3.01 9.34
N GLY A 54 -12.88 -3.89 8.48
CA GLY A 54 -14.26 -4.37 8.49
C GLY A 54 -15.30 -3.46 7.81
N GLN A 55 -14.95 -2.20 7.52
CA GLN A 55 -15.85 -1.24 6.86
C GLN A 55 -15.80 -1.39 5.34
N LEU A 56 -16.98 -1.54 4.73
CA LEU A 56 -17.15 -1.63 3.27
C LEU A 56 -17.02 -0.25 2.65
N TYR A 57 -16.11 -0.09 1.69
CA TYR A 57 -15.92 1.19 0.98
C TYR A 57 -16.24 1.09 -0.51
N ALA A 58 -16.05 -0.08 -1.12
CA ALA A 58 -16.38 -0.29 -2.52
C ALA A 58 -17.01 -1.67 -2.77
N ILE A 59 -17.89 -1.74 -3.76
CA ILE A 59 -18.34 -2.99 -4.37
C ILE A 59 -18.10 -2.86 -5.87
N GLU A 60 -17.25 -3.70 -6.44
CA GLU A 60 -17.17 -3.87 -7.89
C GLU A 60 -18.24 -4.85 -8.35
N ILE A 61 -18.99 -4.47 -9.37
CA ILE A 61 -20.02 -5.31 -9.99
C ILE A 61 -19.63 -5.53 -11.45
N ARG A 62 -19.46 -6.80 -11.81
CA ARG A 62 -19.23 -7.26 -13.18
C ARG A 62 -20.44 -8.04 -13.63
N THR A 63 -21.24 -7.47 -14.51
CA THR A 63 -22.41 -8.17 -15.09
C THR A 63 -21.96 -9.18 -16.14
N ARG A 64 -22.79 -10.18 -16.40
CA ARG A 64 -22.55 -11.17 -17.47
C ARG A 64 -22.53 -10.54 -18.87
N ASP A 65 -23.29 -9.48 -19.06
CA ASP A 65 -23.41 -8.78 -20.34
C ASP A 65 -22.23 -7.83 -20.63
N GLY A 66 -21.30 -7.69 -19.69
CA GLY A 66 -20.04 -6.97 -19.86
C GLY A 66 -19.97 -5.62 -19.15
N ASP A 67 -21.08 -5.12 -18.59
CA ASP A 67 -21.05 -3.89 -17.78
C ASP A 67 -20.21 -4.09 -16.53
N ARG A 68 -19.34 -3.11 -16.26
CA ARG A 68 -18.57 -2.99 -15.02
C ARG A 68 -18.79 -1.62 -14.38
N TYR A 69 -19.15 -1.64 -13.11
CA TYR A 69 -19.30 -0.42 -12.32
C TYR A 69 -19.04 -0.71 -10.85
N HIS A 70 -18.89 0.38 -10.10
CA HIS A 70 -18.60 0.32 -8.68
C HIS A 70 -19.67 1.06 -7.88
N LEU A 71 -19.97 0.56 -6.69
CA LEU A 71 -20.67 1.30 -5.65
C LEU A 71 -19.61 1.78 -4.66
N LEU A 72 -19.46 3.09 -4.47
CA LEU A 72 -18.39 3.70 -3.67
C LEU A 72 -18.96 4.54 -2.53
N ASP A 73 -18.53 4.25 -1.30
CA ASP A 73 -18.75 5.11 -0.13
C ASP A 73 -17.60 6.11 -0.02
N ARG A 74 -17.82 7.30 -0.55
CA ARG A 74 -16.82 8.38 -0.58
C ARG A 74 -16.54 8.99 0.80
N ARG A 75 -17.45 8.84 1.77
CA ARG A 75 -17.39 9.55 3.05
C ARG A 75 -17.22 8.63 4.26
N GLY A 76 -17.36 7.33 4.10
CA GLY A 76 -17.34 6.36 5.19
C GLY A 76 -18.61 6.39 6.02
N ASP A 77 -19.73 6.89 5.46
CA ASP A 77 -21.02 7.04 6.16
C ASP A 77 -22.04 5.97 5.75
N GLY A 78 -21.65 5.03 4.89
CA GLY A 78 -22.50 3.97 4.34
C GLY A 78 -23.35 4.41 3.15
N ASN A 79 -23.23 5.66 2.66
CA ASN A 79 -23.94 6.11 1.47
C ASN A 79 -23.11 5.84 0.20
N PHE A 80 -23.59 4.91 -0.62
CA PHE A 80 -22.89 4.50 -1.83
C PHE A 80 -23.35 5.29 -3.06
N SER A 81 -22.38 5.74 -3.85
CA SER A 81 -22.61 6.34 -5.16
C SER A 81 -22.13 5.41 -6.27
N ARG A 82 -22.89 5.32 -7.37
CA ARG A 82 -22.49 4.55 -8.54
C ARG A 82 -21.39 5.28 -9.31
N VAL A 83 -20.30 4.58 -9.61
CA VAL A 83 -19.19 5.06 -10.44
C VAL A 83 -19.03 4.09 -11.61
N SER A 84 -19.13 4.59 -12.83
CA SER A 84 -18.93 3.79 -14.05
C SER A 84 -17.45 3.77 -14.44
N GLY A 85 -17.00 2.67 -15.03
CA GLY A 85 -15.61 2.51 -15.51
C GLY A 85 -14.74 1.61 -14.62
N ASP A 86 -13.49 1.44 -15.05
CA ASP A 86 -12.55 0.48 -14.47
C ASP A 86 -11.79 1.01 -13.25
N ALA A 87 -11.61 2.33 -13.16
CA ALA A 87 -10.85 2.96 -12.09
C ALA A 87 -11.78 3.42 -10.96
N VAL A 88 -11.48 2.97 -9.74
CA VAL A 88 -12.06 3.49 -8.50
C VAL A 88 -11.06 4.38 -7.81
N GLU A 89 -11.49 5.59 -7.51
CA GLU A 89 -10.82 6.47 -6.57
C GLU A 89 -10.94 5.88 -5.17
N ILE A 90 -9.79 5.62 -4.53
CA ILE A 90 -9.75 5.18 -3.14
C ILE A 90 -10.17 6.37 -2.26
N PRO A 91 -11.25 6.27 -1.46
CA PRO A 91 -11.68 7.36 -0.60
C PRO A 91 -10.60 7.73 0.43
N ASP A 92 -10.47 9.02 0.73
CA ASP A 92 -9.45 9.52 1.69
C ASP A 92 -9.52 8.82 3.05
N TRP A 93 -10.74 8.56 3.53
CA TRP A 93 -10.95 7.93 4.83
C TRP A 93 -10.34 6.52 4.91
N VAL A 94 -10.25 5.80 3.79
CA VAL A 94 -9.60 4.48 3.70
C VAL A 94 -8.13 4.61 4.05
N ASN A 95 -7.43 5.61 3.52
CA ASN A 95 -6.00 5.82 3.80
C ASN A 95 -5.72 6.27 5.24
N THR A 96 -6.74 6.77 5.96
CA THR A 96 -6.61 7.24 7.35
C THR A 96 -7.03 6.21 8.39
N ALA A 97 -7.62 5.08 7.97
CA ALA A 97 -8.05 4.01 8.85
C ALA A 97 -6.81 3.27 9.38
N ARG A 98 -6.28 3.73 10.52
CA ARG A 98 -5.13 3.13 11.22
C ARG A 98 -5.56 2.02 12.17
#